data_AF-G0MU36-F1
#
_entry.id   AF-G0MU36-F1
#
_cell.length_a   1.000
_cell.length_b   1.000
_cell.length_c   1.000
_cell.angle_alpha   90.00
_cell.angle_beta   90.00
_cell.angle_gamma   90.00
#
_symmetry.space_group_name_H-M   'P 1'
#
loop_
_entity.id
_entity.type
_entity.pdbx_description
1 polymer ?
#
loop_
_entity_poly.entity_id
_entity_poly.type
_entity_poly.pdbx_seq_one_letter_code
_entity_poly.pdbx_strand_id
1 'polypeptide(L)'
;MSALEMSMYYVFTHKFTLWSGGYECPPNATKYGAKWPRVGIYCFTSGTVFMFLYLLCFIAVCKSKRFTPAYQLMFTLSIYDMTELSIGSIITGYLTYNGMAFCSAPMFFFLCGSIAMTAWLTSCASCIVLALERCAEVNPRFFLYFLFGKKTFAVVMFVIFIYFMAALLFSKPVIFNPDYSCYLFDPLVGKDIIMQGVILCFFHAAAAITYEFIQFITPPLWLIVMGHVLWQLSCGCLSIAYLTLNRTIRNSVLKMVIPKRIRGCLGLHIGVEEHLAAEMVADGGASVAVINAGGMVVKFDNFFQN
;
A
#
# COMPACT_ATOMS: atom_id res chain seq x y z
N MET A 1 -10.22 3.61 17.10
CA MET A 1 -10.72 2.47 16.31
C MET A 1 -9.69 1.36 16.40
N SER A 2 -10.04 0.18 16.89
CA SER A 2 -9.05 -0.87 17.12
C SER A 2 -8.74 -1.56 15.79
N ALA A 3 -7.53 -1.38 15.25
CA ALA A 3 -7.07 -2.07 14.03
C ALA A 3 -7.23 -3.60 14.11
N LEU A 4 -7.27 -4.14 15.33
CA LEU A 4 -7.49 -5.56 15.62
C LEU A 4 -8.88 -6.05 15.19
N GLU A 5 -9.91 -5.21 15.30
CA GLU A 5 -11.29 -5.56 14.92
C GLU A 5 -11.41 -5.79 13.41
N MET A 6 -10.54 -5.15 12.63
CA MET A 6 -10.54 -5.24 11.18
C MET A 6 -9.61 -6.33 10.62
N SER A 7 -9.12 -7.24 11.45
CA SER A 7 -8.09 -8.23 11.12
C SER A 7 -8.61 -9.68 11.14
N MET A 8 -7.84 -10.63 10.61
CA MET A 8 -8.20 -12.06 10.66
C MET A 8 -8.33 -12.60 12.09
N TYR A 9 -7.62 -12.01 13.06
CA TYR A 9 -7.76 -12.36 14.47
C TYR A 9 -9.21 -12.24 14.94
N TYR A 10 -9.92 -11.19 14.53
CA TYR A 10 -11.34 -11.01 14.86
C TYR A 10 -12.19 -12.14 14.27
N VAL A 11 -11.95 -12.48 12.99
CA VAL A 11 -12.68 -13.55 12.27
C VAL A 11 -12.54 -14.89 12.99
N PHE A 12 -11.33 -15.26 13.41
CA PHE A 12 -11.10 -16.52 14.12
C PHE A 12 -11.72 -16.55 15.53
N THR A 13 -11.71 -15.42 16.23
CA THR A 13 -12.28 -15.33 17.59
C THR A 13 -13.80 -15.21 17.60
N HIS A 14 -14.42 -14.75 16.50
CA HIS A 14 -15.85 -14.49 16.39
C HIS A 14 -16.54 -15.40 15.37
N LYS A 15 -16.32 -16.72 15.47
CA LYS A 15 -17.04 -17.75 14.68
C LYS A 15 -17.03 -17.52 13.16
N PHE A 16 -15.91 -17.06 12.60
CA PHE A 16 -15.77 -16.76 11.16
C PHE A 16 -16.72 -15.69 10.63
N THR A 17 -17.09 -14.74 11.49
CA THR A 17 -17.87 -13.55 11.10
C THR A 17 -16.98 -12.32 10.95
N LEU A 18 -17.31 -11.46 9.99
CA LEU A 18 -16.64 -10.18 9.81
C LEU A 18 -17.19 -9.16 10.80
N TRP A 19 -16.35 -8.20 11.19
CA TRP A 19 -16.76 -7.13 12.09
C TRP A 19 -17.83 -6.25 11.46
N SER A 20 -18.99 -6.14 12.12
CA SER A 20 -20.15 -5.41 11.61
C SER A 20 -19.90 -3.91 11.47
N GLY A 21 -19.11 -3.30 12.36
CA GLY A 21 -18.84 -1.85 12.32
C GLY A 21 -18.07 -1.35 11.10
N GLY A 22 -17.53 -2.24 10.26
CA GLY A 22 -16.69 -1.84 9.10
C GLY A 22 -16.81 -2.71 7.85
N TYR A 23 -17.37 -3.92 7.95
CA TYR A 23 -17.57 -4.82 6.81
C TYR A 23 -19.02 -5.26 6.62
N GLU A 24 -19.97 -4.62 7.32
CA GLU A 24 -21.39 -4.86 7.09
C GLU A 24 -21.83 -4.25 5.76
N CYS A 25 -22.54 -5.05 4.97
CA CYS A 25 -23.09 -4.61 3.69
C CYS A 25 -24.50 -4.04 3.93
N PRO A 26 -24.76 -2.76 3.59
CA PRO A 26 -26.10 -2.20 3.70
C PRO A 26 -27.09 -2.97 2.79
N PRO A 27 -28.40 -2.98 3.13
CA PRO A 27 -29.40 -3.74 2.38
C PRO A 27 -29.52 -3.33 0.90
N ASN A 28 -29.15 -2.08 0.57
CA ASN A 28 -29.10 -1.55 -0.79
C ASN A 28 -27.67 -1.53 -1.41
N ALA A 29 -26.73 -2.30 -0.84
CA ALA A 29 -25.37 -2.35 -1.36
C ALA A 29 -25.32 -2.93 -2.78
N THR A 30 -24.59 -2.26 -3.67
CA THR A 30 -24.35 -2.74 -5.02
C THR A 30 -23.42 -3.96 -4.98
N LYS A 31 -23.91 -5.10 -5.47
CA LYS A 31 -23.10 -6.32 -5.62
C LYS A 31 -22.11 -6.26 -6.78
N TYR A 32 -22.37 -5.38 -7.74
CA TYR A 32 -21.55 -5.15 -8.91
C TYR A 32 -21.19 -3.66 -9.02
N GLY A 33 -19.93 -3.36 -9.32
CA GLY A 33 -19.42 -2.01 -9.58
C GLY A 33 -19.00 -1.84 -11.04
N ALA A 34 -18.04 -0.94 -11.30
CA ALA A 34 -17.53 -0.73 -12.65
C ALA A 34 -16.92 -2.01 -13.25
N LYS A 35 -17.15 -2.19 -14.56
CA LYS A 35 -16.58 -3.29 -15.34
C LYS A 35 -15.46 -2.77 -16.20
N TRP A 36 -14.31 -3.45 -16.16
CA TRP A 36 -13.15 -3.11 -16.99
C TRP A 36 -12.72 -4.34 -17.82
N PRO A 37 -13.49 -4.77 -18.84
CA PRO A 37 -13.25 -6.06 -19.50
C PRO A 37 -11.87 -6.20 -20.12
N ARG A 38 -11.34 -5.12 -20.71
CA ARG A 38 -10.00 -5.11 -21.33
C ARG A 38 -8.89 -5.33 -20.29
N VAL A 39 -8.99 -4.63 -19.16
CA VAL A 39 -8.04 -4.77 -18.04
C VAL A 39 -8.15 -6.15 -17.40
N GLY A 40 -9.38 -6.63 -17.20
CA GLY A 40 -9.64 -7.96 -16.65
C GLY A 40 -9.06 -9.09 -17.50
N ILE A 41 -9.28 -9.05 -18.84
CA ILE A 41 -8.71 -10.03 -19.77
C ILE A 41 -7.18 -9.96 -19.76
N TYR A 42 -6.61 -8.75 -19.79
CA TYR A 42 -5.16 -8.57 -19.70
C TYR A 42 -4.59 -9.20 -18.43
N CYS A 43 -5.10 -8.82 -17.25
CA CYS A 43 -4.60 -9.34 -15.96
C CYS A 43 -4.77 -10.86 -15.83
N PHE A 44 -5.87 -11.43 -16.34
CA PHE A 44 -6.09 -12.87 -16.30
C PHE A 44 -5.10 -13.62 -17.19
N THR A 45 -4.94 -13.16 -18.44
CA THR A 45 -4.05 -13.78 -19.43
C THR A 45 -2.58 -13.62 -19.06
N SER A 46 -2.13 -12.41 -18.72
CA SER A 46 -0.76 -12.17 -18.26
C SER A 46 -0.45 -12.95 -16.98
N GLY A 47 -1.40 -12.98 -16.03
CA GLY A 47 -1.28 -13.73 -14.79
C GLY A 47 -1.09 -15.22 -15.02
N THR A 48 -1.83 -15.81 -15.95
CA THR A 48 -1.70 -17.24 -16.29
C THR A 48 -0.34 -17.55 -16.92
N VAL A 49 0.15 -16.68 -17.81
CA VAL A 49 1.49 -16.85 -18.42
C VAL A 49 2.58 -16.75 -17.35
N PHE A 50 2.56 -15.72 -16.51
CA PHE A 50 3.55 -15.57 -15.45
C PHE A 50 3.48 -16.72 -14.44
N MET A 51 2.28 -17.24 -14.12
CA MET A 51 2.12 -18.33 -13.16
C MET A 51 2.75 -19.62 -13.69
N PHE A 52 2.60 -19.87 -14.99
CA PHE A 52 3.26 -21.00 -15.65
C PHE A 52 4.80 -20.85 -15.60
N LEU A 53 5.34 -19.68 -15.93
CA LEU A 53 6.78 -19.42 -15.85
C LEU A 53 7.30 -19.58 -14.42
N TYR A 54 6.57 -19.04 -13.45
CA TYR A 54 6.93 -19.14 -12.04
C TYR A 54 6.93 -20.59 -11.55
N LEU A 55 5.95 -21.38 -11.98
CA LEU A 55 5.88 -22.81 -11.68
C LEU A 55 7.09 -23.57 -12.24
N LEU A 56 7.54 -23.26 -13.46
CA LEU A 56 8.76 -23.86 -14.03
C LEU A 56 10.00 -23.54 -13.20
N CYS A 57 10.16 -22.28 -12.78
CA CYS A 57 11.23 -21.84 -11.90
C CYS A 57 11.16 -22.56 -10.55
N PHE A 58 9.97 -22.65 -9.95
CA PHE A 58 9.75 -23.36 -8.68
C PHE A 58 10.13 -24.84 -8.77
N ILE A 59 9.79 -25.54 -9.87
CA ILE A 59 10.19 -26.93 -10.09
C ILE A 59 11.71 -27.06 -10.21
N ALA A 60 12.39 -26.13 -10.87
CA ALA A 60 13.85 -26.11 -10.94
C ALA A 60 14.47 -25.92 -9.54
N VAL A 61 13.88 -25.03 -8.72
CA VAL A 61 14.24 -24.81 -7.31
C VAL A 61 13.81 -25.98 -6.40
N CYS A 62 12.90 -26.86 -6.81
CA CYS A 62 12.67 -28.11 -6.07
C CYS A 62 13.75 -29.16 -6.39
N LYS A 63 14.33 -29.11 -7.59
CA LYS A 63 15.27 -30.12 -8.09
C LYS A 63 16.73 -29.87 -7.70
N SER A 64 17.15 -28.64 -7.40
CA SER A 64 18.53 -28.43 -6.95
C SER A 64 18.70 -28.90 -5.49
N LYS A 65 19.80 -29.65 -5.25
CA LYS A 65 20.12 -30.31 -3.98
C LYS A 65 20.86 -29.40 -2.98
N ARG A 66 20.90 -28.09 -3.21
CA ARG A 66 21.69 -27.15 -2.40
C ARG A 66 20.80 -26.52 -1.32
N PHE A 67 20.97 -26.93 -0.06
CA PHE A 67 20.35 -26.27 1.10
C PHE A 67 21.21 -25.11 1.60
N THR A 68 21.56 -24.18 0.70
CA THR A 68 22.20 -22.92 1.09
C THR A 68 21.14 -21.92 1.57
N PRO A 69 21.49 -20.96 2.45
CA PRO A 69 20.59 -19.89 2.89
C PRO A 69 19.86 -19.18 1.73
N ALA A 70 20.59 -18.73 0.70
CA ALA A 70 20.00 -18.18 -0.52
C ALA A 70 18.90 -19.06 -1.14
N TYR A 71 19.14 -20.37 -1.22
CA TYR A 71 18.22 -21.30 -1.88
C TYR A 71 16.94 -21.52 -1.08
N GLN A 72 17.06 -21.58 0.24
CA GLN A 72 15.91 -21.63 1.14
C GLN A 72 15.06 -20.37 1.04
N LEU A 73 15.68 -19.18 0.94
CA LEU A 73 14.96 -17.91 0.70
C LEU A 73 14.29 -17.90 -0.67
N MET A 74 14.99 -18.31 -1.73
CA MET A 74 14.43 -18.38 -3.08
C MET A 74 13.23 -19.33 -3.16
N PHE A 75 13.29 -20.48 -2.48
CA PHE A 75 12.18 -21.40 -2.38
C PHE A 75 10.96 -20.78 -1.68
N THR A 76 11.17 -20.13 -0.54
CA THR A 76 10.10 -19.46 0.22
C THR A 76 9.51 -18.27 -0.53
N LEU A 77 10.35 -17.43 -1.15
CA LEU A 77 9.93 -16.31 -1.98
C LEU A 77 9.04 -16.77 -3.14
N SER A 78 9.39 -17.90 -3.74
CA SER A 78 8.63 -18.47 -4.85
C SER A 78 7.19 -18.81 -4.48
N ILE A 79 6.95 -19.27 -3.26
CA ILE A 79 5.61 -19.59 -2.76
C ILE A 79 4.78 -18.30 -2.59
N TYR A 80 5.40 -17.24 -2.06
CA TYR A 80 4.73 -15.95 -1.88
C TYR A 80 4.36 -15.31 -3.22
N ASP A 81 5.28 -15.26 -4.17
CA ASP A 81 5.03 -14.67 -5.48
C ASP A 81 3.95 -15.44 -6.27
N MET A 82 3.95 -16.78 -6.20
CA MET A 82 2.88 -17.59 -6.81
C MET A 82 1.51 -17.30 -6.18
N THR A 83 1.47 -17.09 -4.86
CA THR A 83 0.25 -16.75 -4.14
C THR A 83 -0.24 -15.35 -4.51
N GLU A 84 0.67 -14.37 -4.54
CA GLU A 84 0.40 -13.00 -4.93
C GLU A 84 -0.09 -12.90 -6.37
N LEU A 85 0.54 -13.62 -7.31
CA LEU A 85 0.14 -13.63 -8.72
C LEU A 85 -1.25 -14.26 -8.92
N SER A 86 -1.56 -15.30 -8.15
CA SER A 86 -2.87 -15.94 -8.16
C SER A 86 -3.97 -14.96 -7.75
N ILE A 87 -3.75 -14.20 -6.67
CA ILE A 87 -4.75 -13.26 -6.15
C ILE A 87 -4.75 -11.95 -6.97
N GLY A 88 -3.59 -11.31 -7.09
CA GLY A 88 -3.39 -10.00 -7.70
C GLY A 88 -3.58 -9.96 -9.22
N SER A 89 -3.45 -11.09 -9.93
CA SER A 89 -3.60 -11.12 -11.40
C SER A 89 -4.76 -12.00 -11.84
N ILE A 90 -4.79 -13.29 -11.46
CA ILE A 90 -5.79 -14.24 -11.98
C ILE A 90 -7.17 -13.98 -11.38
N ILE A 91 -7.29 -14.03 -10.05
CA ILE A 91 -8.55 -13.75 -9.34
C ILE A 91 -8.98 -12.32 -9.64
N THR A 92 -8.07 -11.35 -9.49
CA THR A 92 -8.35 -9.94 -9.80
C THR A 92 -8.82 -9.73 -11.22
N GLY A 93 -8.20 -10.38 -12.22
CA GLY A 93 -8.63 -10.30 -13.62
C GLY A 93 -10.07 -10.79 -13.80
N TYR A 94 -10.44 -11.90 -13.14
CA TYR A 94 -11.81 -12.41 -13.13
C TYR A 94 -12.80 -11.47 -12.42
N LEU A 95 -12.42 -10.93 -11.25
CA LEU A 95 -13.25 -9.96 -10.51
C LEU A 95 -13.48 -8.69 -11.31
N THR A 96 -12.43 -8.17 -11.96
CA THR A 96 -12.42 -6.96 -12.79
C THR A 96 -13.27 -7.11 -14.05
N TYR A 97 -13.20 -8.27 -14.70
CA TYR A 97 -14.02 -8.58 -15.87
C TYR A 97 -15.52 -8.56 -15.54
N ASN A 98 -15.89 -9.15 -14.41
CA ASN A 98 -17.28 -9.22 -13.95
C ASN A 98 -17.76 -7.97 -13.18
N GLY A 99 -16.84 -7.10 -12.76
CA GLY A 99 -17.13 -5.95 -11.90
C GLY A 99 -17.67 -6.36 -10.53
N MET A 100 -17.21 -7.47 -9.95
CA MET A 100 -17.73 -7.94 -8.67
C MET A 100 -17.23 -7.06 -7.52
N ALA A 101 -18.17 -6.57 -6.70
CA ALA A 101 -17.89 -5.79 -5.51
C ALA A 101 -17.81 -6.69 -4.26
N PHE A 102 -17.24 -6.14 -3.18
CA PHE A 102 -17.08 -6.82 -1.89
C PHE A 102 -18.35 -7.52 -1.39
N CYS A 103 -19.51 -6.85 -1.48
CA CYS A 103 -20.78 -7.37 -0.99
C CYS A 103 -21.37 -8.55 -1.78
N SER A 104 -20.74 -8.96 -2.89
CA SER A 104 -21.08 -10.22 -3.55
C SER A 104 -20.63 -11.44 -2.75
N ALA A 105 -19.41 -11.38 -2.19
CA ALA A 105 -18.79 -12.48 -1.46
C ALA A 105 -17.80 -11.93 -0.41
N PRO A 106 -18.29 -11.33 0.69
CA PRO A 106 -17.45 -10.52 1.59
C PRO A 106 -16.33 -11.32 2.25
N MET A 107 -16.60 -12.56 2.68
CA MET A 107 -15.57 -13.45 3.24
C MET A 107 -14.48 -13.81 2.23
N PHE A 108 -14.83 -14.04 0.96
CA PHE A 108 -13.85 -14.36 -0.08
C PHE A 108 -12.92 -13.18 -0.36
N PHE A 109 -13.48 -11.98 -0.50
CA PHE A 109 -12.71 -10.75 -0.72
C PHE A 109 -11.81 -10.44 0.47
N PHE A 110 -12.34 -10.59 1.70
CA PHE A 110 -11.57 -10.38 2.93
C PHE A 110 -10.40 -11.35 3.02
N LEU A 111 -10.63 -12.65 2.78
CA LEU A 111 -9.58 -13.66 2.83
C LEU A 111 -8.51 -13.43 1.76
N CYS A 112 -8.91 -13.18 0.50
CA CYS A 112 -7.97 -12.87 -0.58
C CYS A 112 -7.15 -11.62 -0.25
N GLY A 113 -7.80 -10.59 0.29
CA GLY A 113 -7.15 -9.36 0.74
C GLY A 113 -6.13 -9.57 1.85
N SER A 114 -6.47 -10.36 2.86
CA SER A 114 -5.58 -10.73 3.97
C SER A 114 -4.36 -11.50 3.47
N ILE A 115 -4.58 -12.51 2.62
CA ILE A 115 -3.50 -13.34 2.07
C ILE A 115 -2.58 -12.52 1.17
N ALA A 116 -3.15 -11.70 0.27
CA ALA A 116 -2.37 -10.84 -0.62
C ALA A 116 -1.49 -9.86 0.18
N MET A 117 -2.08 -9.17 1.17
CA MET A 117 -1.32 -8.24 2.01
C MET A 117 -0.20 -8.93 2.79
N THR A 118 -0.47 -10.11 3.34
CA THR A 118 0.51 -10.87 4.13
C THR A 118 1.64 -11.40 3.26
N ALA A 119 1.31 -11.96 2.10
CA ALA A 119 2.29 -12.46 1.13
C ALA A 119 3.21 -11.32 0.67
N TRP A 120 2.64 -10.15 0.36
CA TRP A 120 3.41 -8.98 -0.05
C TRP A 120 4.39 -8.51 1.04
N LEU A 121 3.92 -8.30 2.28
CA LEU A 121 4.78 -7.90 3.40
C LEU A 121 5.91 -8.90 3.66
N THR A 122 5.60 -10.19 3.64
CA THR A 122 6.58 -11.25 3.93
C THR A 122 7.58 -11.42 2.79
N SER A 123 7.14 -11.24 1.54
CA SER A 123 8.00 -11.22 0.35
C SER A 123 9.04 -10.09 0.45
N CYS A 124 8.62 -8.87 0.80
CA CYS A 124 9.55 -7.76 1.01
C CYS A 124 10.59 -8.04 2.10
N ALA A 125 10.16 -8.56 3.25
CA ALA A 125 11.09 -8.94 4.32
C ALA A 125 12.08 -10.02 3.87
N SER A 126 11.61 -11.01 3.11
CA SER A 126 12.44 -12.10 2.57
C SER A 126 13.46 -11.58 1.55
N CYS A 127 13.10 -10.62 0.70
CA CYS A 127 14.00 -9.96 -0.24
C CYS A 127 15.12 -9.19 0.46
N ILE A 128 14.82 -8.51 1.58
CA ILE A 128 15.84 -7.81 2.38
C ILE A 128 16.83 -8.83 2.94
N VAL A 129 16.35 -9.94 3.52
CA VAL A 129 17.22 -10.99 4.07
C VAL A 129 18.07 -11.62 2.97
N LEU A 130 17.52 -11.82 1.76
CA LEU A 130 18.27 -12.30 0.60
C LEU A 130 19.37 -11.33 0.17
N ALA A 131 19.08 -10.02 0.13
CA ALA A 131 20.09 -9.00 -0.18
C ALA A 131 21.23 -9.01 0.85
N LEU A 132 20.89 -9.10 2.14
CA LEU A 132 21.88 -9.20 3.23
C LEU A 132 22.72 -10.48 3.13
N GLU A 133 22.12 -11.58 2.70
CA GLU A 133 22.83 -12.85 2.48
C GLU A 133 23.88 -12.71 1.37
N ARG A 134 23.54 -12.03 0.27
CA ARG A 134 24.50 -11.73 -0.81
C ARG A 134 25.62 -10.81 -0.36
N CYS A 135 25.34 -9.82 0.48
CA CYS A 135 26.39 -8.99 1.08
C CYS A 135 27.34 -9.82 1.97
N ALA A 136 26.79 -10.76 2.75
CA ALA A 136 27.57 -11.65 3.61
C ALA A 136 28.38 -12.69 2.83
N GLU A 137 27.89 -13.14 1.67
CA GLU A 137 28.60 -14.05 0.77
C GLU A 137 29.84 -13.38 0.15
N VAL A 138 29.73 -12.10 -0.25
CA VAL A 138 30.83 -11.33 -0.84
C VAL A 138 31.86 -10.91 0.19
N ASN A 139 31.43 -10.51 1.39
CA ASN A 139 32.32 -10.03 2.44
C ASN A 139 32.16 -10.84 3.74
N PRO A 140 33.08 -11.78 4.05
CA PRO A 140 32.99 -12.56 5.28
C PRO A 140 33.20 -11.75 6.56
N ARG A 141 33.66 -10.49 6.47
CA ARG A 141 33.71 -9.53 7.61
C ARG A 141 32.44 -8.70 7.75
N PHE A 142 31.39 -9.01 7.00
CA PHE A 142 30.10 -8.34 7.11
C PHE A 142 29.49 -8.56 8.50
N PHE A 143 28.95 -7.49 9.09
CA PHE A 143 28.51 -7.50 10.48
C PHE A 143 27.39 -8.52 10.78
N LEU A 144 26.57 -8.89 9.79
CA LEU A 144 25.50 -9.89 9.93
C LEU A 144 25.88 -11.28 9.42
N TYR A 145 27.16 -11.55 9.12
CA TYR A 145 27.58 -12.86 8.61
C TYR A 145 27.13 -14.03 9.49
N PHE A 146 27.10 -13.85 10.82
CA PHE A 146 26.67 -14.86 11.78
C PHE A 146 25.22 -15.36 11.57
N LEU A 147 24.36 -14.52 10.96
CA LEU A 147 22.95 -14.80 10.73
C LEU A 147 22.74 -15.88 9.67
N PHE A 148 23.68 -16.02 8.73
CA PHE A 148 23.62 -16.94 7.60
C PHE A 148 24.33 -18.28 7.87
N GLY A 149 24.75 -18.55 9.12
CA GLY A 149 25.27 -19.85 9.53
C GLY A 149 24.19 -20.94 9.48
N LYS A 150 24.55 -22.19 9.14
CA LYS A 150 23.60 -23.30 8.90
C LYS A 150 22.53 -23.50 9.99
N LYS A 151 22.90 -23.39 11.27
CA LYS A 151 21.95 -23.51 12.41
C LYS A 151 21.20 -22.22 12.68
N THR A 152 21.88 -21.07 12.62
CA THR A 152 21.29 -19.74 12.83
C THR A 152 20.26 -19.41 11.77
N PHE A 153 20.51 -19.82 10.52
CA PHE A 153 19.63 -19.53 9.40
C PHE A 153 18.26 -20.22 9.51
N ALA A 154 18.19 -21.39 10.14
CA ALA A 154 16.90 -22.01 10.48
C ALA A 154 16.07 -21.13 11.44
N VAL A 155 16.73 -20.42 12.36
CA VAL A 155 16.07 -19.44 13.24
C VAL A 155 15.59 -18.23 12.44
N VAL A 156 16.36 -17.75 11.45
CA VAL A 156 15.93 -16.66 10.54
C VAL A 156 14.65 -17.05 9.81
N MET A 157 14.63 -18.24 9.21
CA MET A 157 13.43 -18.74 8.52
C MET A 157 12.24 -18.88 9.48
N PHE A 158 12.48 -19.31 10.72
CA PHE A 158 11.44 -19.38 11.73
C PHE A 158 10.91 -17.99 12.13
N VAL A 159 11.78 -16.98 12.23
CA VAL A 159 11.38 -15.59 12.47
C VAL A 159 10.55 -15.02 11.31
N ILE A 160 10.93 -15.30 10.06
CA ILE A 160 10.13 -14.93 8.86
C ILE A 160 8.75 -15.60 8.92
N PHE A 161 8.68 -16.86 9.33
CA PHE A 161 7.41 -17.57 9.48
C PHE A 161 6.53 -16.97 10.60
N ILE A 162 7.13 -16.62 11.75
CA ILE A 162 6.40 -15.90 12.81
C ILE A 162 5.88 -14.56 12.29
N TYR A 163 6.71 -13.82 11.55
CA TYR A 163 6.31 -12.56 10.93
C TYR A 163 5.14 -12.74 9.97
N PHE A 164 5.16 -13.76 9.11
CA PHE A 164 4.04 -14.13 8.25
C PHE A 164 2.75 -14.39 9.05
N MET A 165 2.82 -15.20 10.10
CA MET A 165 1.65 -15.55 10.92
C MET A 165 1.11 -14.32 11.68
N ALA A 166 1.99 -13.50 12.22
CA ALA A 166 1.61 -12.25 12.90
C ALA A 166 0.98 -11.26 11.92
N ALA A 167 1.57 -11.10 10.73
CA ALA A 167 1.02 -10.26 9.67
C ALA A 167 -0.35 -10.76 9.21
N LEU A 168 -0.53 -12.07 9.05
CA LEU A 168 -1.81 -12.65 8.66
C LEU A 168 -2.92 -12.37 9.68
N LEU A 169 -2.61 -12.52 10.97
CA LEU A 169 -3.59 -12.39 12.04
C LEU A 169 -3.92 -10.94 12.37
N PHE A 170 -2.92 -10.05 12.39
CA PHE A 170 -3.07 -8.70 12.97
C PHE A 170 -3.07 -7.58 11.94
N SER A 171 -2.71 -7.85 10.67
CA SER A 171 -2.77 -6.81 9.63
C SER A 171 -4.20 -6.56 9.17
N LYS A 172 -4.48 -5.30 8.86
CA LYS A 172 -5.72 -4.92 8.16
C LYS A 172 -5.61 -5.39 6.70
N PRO A 173 -6.61 -6.11 6.16
CA PRO A 173 -6.58 -6.57 4.79
C PRO A 173 -6.81 -5.42 3.81
N VAL A 174 -6.32 -5.63 2.59
CA VAL A 174 -6.65 -4.79 1.44
C VAL A 174 -7.90 -5.34 0.75
N ILE A 175 -8.85 -4.50 0.41
CA ILE A 175 -10.12 -4.90 -0.21
C ILE A 175 -10.11 -4.48 -1.68
N PHE A 176 -10.48 -5.40 -2.56
CA PHE A 176 -10.60 -5.10 -3.99
C PHE A 176 -11.78 -4.16 -4.25
N ASN A 177 -11.50 -3.04 -4.92
CA ASN A 177 -12.51 -2.09 -5.38
C ASN A 177 -12.68 -2.20 -6.91
N PRO A 178 -13.86 -2.61 -7.42
CA PRO A 178 -14.11 -2.75 -8.85
C PRO A 178 -14.10 -1.41 -9.60
N ASP A 179 -14.40 -0.29 -8.94
CA ASP A 179 -14.47 1.03 -9.60
C ASP A 179 -13.09 1.51 -10.06
N TYR A 180 -12.05 1.14 -9.32
CA TYR A 180 -10.65 1.46 -9.64
C TYR A 180 -9.84 0.24 -10.09
N SER A 181 -10.43 -0.96 -10.09
CA SER A 181 -9.75 -2.22 -10.43
C SER A 181 -8.46 -2.47 -9.62
N CYS A 182 -8.45 -2.12 -8.33
CA CYS A 182 -7.28 -2.29 -7.45
C CYS A 182 -7.65 -2.61 -6.00
N TYR A 183 -6.66 -3.09 -5.23
CA TYR A 183 -6.79 -3.36 -3.79
C TYR A 183 -6.47 -2.11 -2.97
N LEU A 184 -7.37 -1.76 -2.02
CA LEU A 184 -7.28 -0.55 -1.20
C LEU A 184 -7.48 -0.89 0.28
N PHE A 185 -6.80 -0.18 1.18
CA PHE A 185 -7.01 -0.33 2.63
C PHE A 185 -8.35 0.26 3.09
N ASP A 186 -8.84 1.28 2.39
CA ASP A 186 -10.12 1.91 2.67
C ASP A 186 -10.82 2.20 1.33
N PRO A 187 -11.99 1.60 1.07
CA PRO A 187 -12.70 1.75 -0.20
C PRO A 187 -13.18 3.19 -0.46
N LEU A 188 -13.16 4.07 0.56
CA LEU A 188 -13.55 5.49 0.47
C LEU A 188 -12.37 6.43 0.15
N VAL A 189 -11.13 5.90 0.02
CA VAL A 189 -9.94 6.73 -0.17
C VAL A 189 -9.77 7.17 -1.62
N GLY A 190 -9.66 8.49 -1.82
CA GLY A 190 -9.64 9.17 -3.11
C GLY A 190 -8.37 8.96 -3.96
N LYS A 191 -8.49 9.36 -5.24
CA LYS A 191 -7.48 9.28 -6.32
C LYS A 191 -6.09 9.80 -5.93
N ASP A 192 -6.02 10.77 -5.02
CA ASP A 192 -4.80 11.46 -4.62
C ASP A 192 -3.76 10.54 -3.93
N ILE A 193 -4.22 9.59 -3.11
CA ILE A 193 -3.31 8.65 -2.41
C ILE A 193 -2.75 7.60 -3.38
N ILE A 194 -3.55 7.17 -4.35
CA ILE A 194 -3.09 6.22 -5.39
C ILE A 194 -2.02 6.89 -6.25
N MET A 195 -2.21 8.16 -6.65
CA MET A 195 -1.19 8.91 -7.38
C MET A 195 0.11 9.08 -6.58
N GLN A 196 0.02 9.33 -5.27
CA GLN A 196 1.20 9.39 -4.39
C GLN A 196 1.99 8.08 -4.41
N GLY A 197 1.31 6.93 -4.30
CA GLY A 197 1.94 5.61 -4.36
C GLY A 197 2.59 5.33 -5.73
N VAL A 198 1.90 5.64 -6.84
CA VAL A 198 2.44 5.45 -8.20
C VAL A 198 3.71 6.27 -8.42
N ILE A 199 3.72 7.54 -7.99
CA ILE A 199 4.89 8.43 -8.10
C ILE A 199 6.07 7.86 -7.31
N LEU A 200 5.84 7.41 -6.07
CA LEU A 200 6.87 6.78 -5.24
C LEU A 200 7.46 5.54 -5.91
N CYS A 201 6.59 4.61 -6.33
CA CYS A 201 7.01 3.32 -6.88
C CYS A 201 7.80 3.50 -8.18
N PHE A 202 7.42 4.46 -9.03
CA PHE A 202 8.14 4.78 -10.26
C PHE A 202 9.58 5.21 -9.98
N PHE A 203 9.79 6.15 -9.06
CA PHE A 203 11.13 6.64 -8.74
C PHE A 203 11.98 5.57 -8.03
N HIS A 204 11.39 4.76 -7.15
CA HIS A 204 12.10 3.64 -6.54
C HIS A 204 12.51 2.57 -7.56
N ALA A 205 11.63 2.21 -8.50
CA ALA A 205 11.95 1.25 -9.55
C ALA A 205 13.07 1.77 -10.48
N ALA A 206 12.98 3.04 -10.89
CA ALA A 206 14.01 3.68 -11.72
C ALA A 206 15.37 3.75 -11.02
N ALA A 207 15.39 4.07 -9.72
CA ALA A 207 16.61 4.05 -8.92
C ALA A 207 17.19 2.63 -8.84
N ALA A 208 16.37 1.63 -8.50
CA ALA A 208 16.80 0.24 -8.39
C ALA A 208 17.40 -0.29 -9.69
N ILE A 209 16.73 -0.08 -10.84
CA ILE A 209 17.24 -0.49 -12.16
C ILE A 209 18.59 0.15 -12.47
N THR A 210 18.75 1.43 -12.16
CA THR A 210 20.01 2.15 -12.42
C THR A 210 21.16 1.58 -11.58
N TYR A 211 20.91 1.27 -10.31
CA TYR A 211 21.91 0.69 -9.41
C TYR A 211 22.27 -0.75 -9.77
N GLU A 212 21.29 -1.56 -10.16
CA GLU A 212 21.52 -2.91 -10.69
C GLU A 212 22.36 -2.86 -11.97
N PHE A 213 22.08 -1.93 -12.88
CA PHE A 213 22.84 -1.78 -14.13
C PHE A 213 24.30 -1.37 -13.91
N ILE A 214 24.57 -0.52 -12.91
CA ILE A 214 25.92 -0.12 -12.49
C ILE A 214 26.77 -1.34 -12.04
N GLN A 215 26.14 -2.44 -11.62
CA GLN A 215 26.86 -3.64 -11.20
C GLN A 215 27.52 -4.42 -12.36
N PHE A 216 27.01 -4.27 -13.59
CA PHE A 216 27.45 -5.06 -14.75
C PHE A 216 28.48 -4.36 -15.64
N ILE A 217 28.73 -3.07 -15.42
CA ILE A 217 29.66 -2.26 -16.21
C ILE A 217 30.53 -1.39 -15.29
N THR A 218 31.71 -0.97 -15.74
CA THR A 218 32.46 0.09 -15.05
C THR A 218 31.67 1.40 -15.20
N PRO A 219 31.11 1.96 -14.12
CA PRO A 219 30.13 3.03 -14.26
C PRO A 219 30.81 4.34 -14.66
N PRO A 220 30.44 4.95 -15.80
CA PRO A 220 30.88 6.29 -16.14
C PRO A 220 30.25 7.30 -15.16
N LEU A 221 30.92 8.44 -14.94
CA LEU A 221 30.51 9.45 -13.94
C LEU A 221 29.04 9.89 -14.09
N TRP A 222 28.55 10.05 -15.32
CA TRP A 222 27.16 10.45 -15.56
C TRP A 222 26.14 9.45 -15.01
N LEU A 223 26.46 8.15 -15.04
CA LEU A 223 25.58 7.07 -14.58
C LEU A 223 25.51 7.03 -13.05
N ILE A 224 26.63 7.32 -12.38
CA ILE A 224 26.70 7.44 -10.91
C ILE A 224 25.88 8.64 -10.44
N VAL A 225 26.03 9.79 -11.10
CA VAL A 225 25.27 11.01 -10.79
C VAL A 225 23.77 10.76 -10.99
N MET A 226 23.39 10.08 -12.07
CA MET A 226 22.00 9.70 -12.34
C MET A 226 21.42 8.81 -11.23
N GLY A 227 22.16 7.79 -10.77
CA GLY A 227 21.74 6.93 -9.66
C GLY A 227 21.48 7.72 -8.37
N HIS A 228 22.38 8.64 -8.00
CA HIS A 228 22.19 9.50 -6.83
C HIS A 228 21.01 10.46 -6.96
N VAL A 229 20.78 11.05 -8.15
CA VAL A 229 19.63 11.92 -8.39
C VAL A 229 18.33 11.12 -8.28
N LEU A 230 18.26 9.92 -8.87
CA LEU A 230 17.08 9.06 -8.78
C LEU A 230 16.79 8.61 -7.35
N TRP A 231 17.82 8.32 -6.55
CA TRP A 231 17.68 8.07 -5.11
C TRP A 231 17.11 9.29 -4.38
N GLN A 232 17.66 10.48 -4.62
CA GLN A 232 17.16 11.70 -3.97
C GLN A 232 15.70 11.99 -4.35
N LEU A 233 15.33 11.78 -5.61
CA LEU A 233 13.95 11.90 -6.08
C LEU A 233 13.04 10.85 -5.45
N SER A 234 13.50 9.61 -5.27
CA SER A 234 12.70 8.57 -4.63
C SER A 234 12.42 8.90 -3.16
N CYS A 235 13.39 9.47 -2.45
CA CYS A 235 13.21 9.95 -1.08
C CYS A 235 12.36 11.23 -0.99
N GLY A 236 12.55 12.18 -1.91
CA GLY A 236 11.92 13.51 -1.87
C GLY A 236 10.53 13.59 -2.50
N CYS A 237 10.17 12.65 -3.38
CA CYS A 237 8.91 12.69 -4.12
C CYS A 237 7.68 12.62 -3.22
N LEU A 238 7.76 11.93 -2.07
CA LEU A 238 6.64 11.86 -1.11
C LEU A 238 6.33 13.22 -0.50
N SER A 239 7.35 14.01 -0.15
CA SER A 239 7.16 15.35 0.40
C SER A 239 6.44 16.25 -0.62
N ILE A 240 6.84 16.20 -1.89
CA ILE A 240 6.21 16.97 -2.96
C ILE A 240 4.79 16.46 -3.23
N ALA A 241 4.60 15.15 -3.30
CA ALA A 241 3.30 14.54 -3.54
C ALA A 241 2.31 14.79 -2.39
N TYR A 242 2.77 14.81 -1.14
CA TYR A 242 1.94 15.21 0.00
C TYR A 242 1.57 16.70 -0.03
N LEU A 243 2.53 17.58 -0.34
CA LEU A 243 2.26 19.02 -0.43
C LEU A 243 1.36 19.40 -1.61
N THR A 244 1.35 18.61 -2.68
CA THR A 244 0.55 18.90 -3.88
C THR A 244 -0.81 18.21 -3.87
N LEU A 245 -0.83 16.91 -3.54
CA LEU A 245 -1.99 16.03 -3.67
C LEU A 245 -2.75 15.83 -2.34
N ASN A 246 -2.12 16.01 -1.17
CA ASN A 246 -2.83 15.89 0.12
C ASN A 246 -3.29 17.28 0.61
N ARG A 247 -4.55 17.63 0.35
CA ARG A 247 -5.12 18.93 0.73
C ARG A 247 -4.97 19.23 2.22
N THR A 248 -5.17 18.25 3.09
CA THR A 248 -5.06 18.43 4.55
C THR A 248 -3.63 18.79 4.96
N ILE A 249 -2.63 18.04 4.50
CA ILE A 249 -1.21 18.30 4.79
C ILE A 249 -0.80 19.65 4.21
N ARG A 250 -1.16 19.93 2.95
CA ARG A 250 -0.88 21.22 2.30
C ARG A 250 -1.42 22.39 3.11
N ASN A 251 -2.68 22.31 3.55
CA ASN A 251 -3.32 23.38 4.31
C ASN A 251 -2.68 23.57 5.70
N SER A 252 -2.28 22.48 6.36
CA SER A 252 -1.54 22.55 7.63
C SER A 252 -0.16 23.19 7.44
N VAL A 253 0.59 22.80 6.41
CA VAL A 253 1.91 23.38 6.12
C VAL A 253 1.79 24.85 5.73
N LEU A 254 0.80 25.22 4.92
CA LEU A 254 0.54 26.63 4.57
C LEU A 254 0.25 27.49 5.82
N LYS A 255 -0.48 26.96 6.80
CA LYS A 255 -0.71 27.64 8.09
C LYS A 255 0.55 27.77 8.94
N MET A 256 1.48 26.82 8.86
CA MET A 256 2.75 26.86 9.59
C MET A 256 3.76 27.81 8.94
N VAL A 257 3.82 27.84 7.61
CA VAL A 257 4.87 28.56 6.86
C VAL A 257 4.46 29.99 6.51
N ILE A 258 3.18 30.24 6.21
CA ILE A 258 2.72 31.55 5.73
C ILE A 258 1.93 32.30 6.83
N PRO A 259 2.40 33.49 7.27
CA PRO A 259 1.70 34.32 8.24
C PRO A 259 0.29 34.73 7.78
N LYS A 260 -0.63 34.88 8.74
CA LYS A 260 -2.06 35.18 8.49
C LYS A 260 -2.31 36.37 7.55
N ARG A 261 -1.49 37.43 7.65
CA ARG A 261 -1.61 38.64 6.81
C ARG A 261 -1.42 38.35 5.32
N ILE A 262 -0.44 37.52 4.96
CA ILE A 262 -0.13 37.19 3.56
C ILE A 262 -1.14 36.18 3.01
N ARG A 263 -1.59 35.24 3.85
CA ARG A 263 -2.60 34.24 3.48
C ARG A 263 -3.95 34.87 3.13
N GLY A 264 -4.38 35.91 3.87
CA GLY A 264 -5.58 36.69 3.55
C GLY A 264 -5.47 37.50 2.27
N CYS A 265 -4.30 38.09 1.99
CA CYS A 265 -4.06 38.85 0.76
C CYS A 265 -4.05 37.97 -0.51
N LEU A 266 -3.63 36.71 -0.39
CA LEU A 266 -3.51 35.77 -1.52
C LEU A 266 -4.70 34.81 -1.66
N GLY A 267 -5.74 34.93 -0.82
CA GLY A 267 -6.93 34.08 -0.88
C GLY A 267 -6.67 32.58 -0.61
N LEU A 268 -5.55 32.24 0.04
CA LEU A 268 -5.20 30.86 0.35
C LEU A 268 -5.97 30.38 1.59
N HIS A 269 -6.74 29.29 1.45
CA HIS A 269 -7.55 28.61 2.47
C HIS A 269 -7.55 29.24 3.89
N ILE A 270 -8.61 30.00 4.14
CA ILE A 270 -9.01 30.49 5.47
C ILE A 270 -9.69 29.29 6.14
N GLY A 271 -9.21 28.85 7.31
CA GLY A 271 -9.84 27.71 7.99
C GLY A 271 -11.26 28.06 8.43
N VAL A 272 -12.11 27.05 8.66
CA VAL A 272 -13.49 27.26 9.18
C VAL A 272 -13.49 28.16 10.43
N GLU A 273 -12.53 27.96 11.35
CA GLU A 273 -12.35 28.81 12.54
C GLU A 273 -11.98 30.26 12.22
N GLU A 274 -11.25 30.50 11.13
CA GLU A 274 -10.83 31.85 10.74
C GLU A 274 -11.88 32.57 9.89
N HIS A 275 -12.74 31.83 9.19
CA HIS A 275 -13.96 32.37 8.57
C HIS A 275 -14.97 32.78 9.64
N LEU A 276 -15.20 31.94 10.66
CA LEU A 276 -16.02 32.28 11.81
C LEU A 276 -15.46 33.50 12.56
N ALA A 277 -14.14 33.57 12.76
CA ALA A 277 -13.50 34.75 13.37
C ALA A 277 -13.57 36.00 12.49
N ALA A 278 -13.52 35.87 11.16
CA ALA A 278 -13.66 36.99 10.23
C ALA A 278 -15.10 37.51 10.14
N GLU A 279 -16.10 36.62 10.18
CA GLU A 279 -17.52 36.99 10.29
C GLU A 279 -17.80 37.69 11.64
N MET A 280 -17.23 37.20 12.74
CA MET A 280 -17.33 37.87 14.05
C MET A 280 -16.73 39.28 14.08
N VAL A 281 -15.67 39.53 13.29
CA VAL A 281 -15.05 40.86 13.16
C VAL A 281 -15.82 41.75 12.19
N ALA A 282 -16.47 41.18 11.17
CA ALA A 282 -17.28 41.93 10.20
C ALA A 282 -18.63 42.42 10.78
N ASP A 283 -19.22 41.69 11.74
CA ASP A 283 -20.57 41.96 12.24
C ASP A 283 -20.64 42.86 13.48
N GLY A 284 -19.57 43.60 13.78
CA GLY A 284 -19.63 44.79 14.64
C GLY A 284 -20.31 44.59 16.01
N GLY A 285 -19.86 43.61 16.80
CA GLY A 285 -20.16 43.57 18.24
C GLY A 285 -21.64 43.53 18.63
N ALA A 286 -22.44 42.65 18.02
CA ALA A 286 -23.76 42.28 18.54
C ALA A 286 -23.85 40.77 18.77
N SER A 287 -24.09 40.41 20.02
CA SER A 287 -24.20 39.05 20.56
C SER A 287 -25.38 38.26 20.00
N VAL A 288 -25.13 37.04 19.50
CA VAL A 288 -26.15 35.98 19.38
C VAL A 288 -25.61 34.63 19.83
N ALA A 289 -26.25 34.13 20.88
CA ALA A 289 -26.39 32.74 21.33
C ALA A 289 -25.14 31.87 21.53
N VAL A 290 -24.81 31.70 22.82
CA VAL A 290 -24.29 30.44 23.35
C VAL A 290 -25.10 29.27 22.77
N ILE A 291 -24.50 28.46 21.90
CA ILE A 291 -24.99 27.12 21.60
C ILE A 291 -23.96 26.13 22.15
N ASN A 292 -24.50 25.30 23.03
CA ASN A 292 -23.85 24.29 23.85
C ASN A 292 -23.07 23.26 23.02
N ALA A 293 -22.13 22.61 23.71
CA ALA A 293 -21.45 21.41 23.27
C ALA A 293 -22.43 20.38 22.66
N GLY A 294 -22.20 20.01 21.40
CA GLY A 294 -22.88 18.91 20.70
C GLY A 294 -23.86 19.36 19.61
N GLY A 295 -23.52 19.07 18.35
CA GLY A 295 -24.47 19.05 17.23
C GLY A 295 -24.15 20.03 16.09
N MET A 296 -23.93 19.46 14.90
CA MET A 296 -23.86 20.14 13.60
C MET A 296 -24.96 21.18 13.36
N VAL A 297 -24.61 22.29 12.71
CA VAL A 297 -25.45 22.87 11.64
C VAL A 297 -24.56 23.16 10.44
N VAL A 298 -24.65 22.27 9.46
CA VAL A 298 -24.11 22.46 8.11
C VAL A 298 -25.14 23.27 7.33
N LYS A 299 -24.73 24.36 6.68
CA LYS A 299 -25.49 24.92 5.55
C LYS A 299 -24.62 24.80 4.30
N PHE A 300 -24.81 23.68 3.62
CA PHE A 300 -24.46 23.47 2.22
C PHE A 300 -25.22 24.50 1.41
N ASP A 301 -24.54 25.21 0.50
CA ASP A 301 -25.03 25.40 -0.86
C ASP A 301 -23.87 25.87 -1.75
N ASN A 302 -23.79 25.28 -2.96
CA ASN A 302 -22.95 25.64 -4.11
C ASN A 302 -21.59 24.93 -4.32
N PHE A 303 -21.57 23.60 -4.34
CA PHE A 303 -20.55 22.85 -5.09
C PHE A 303 -21.14 21.73 -5.95
N PHE A 304 -22.03 22.10 -6.87
CA PHE A 304 -22.18 21.45 -8.18
C PHE A 304 -22.83 22.46 -9.13
N GLN A 305 -22.03 23.08 -10.00
CA GLN A 305 -22.50 23.54 -11.31
C GLN A 305 -21.41 23.26 -12.34
N ASN A 306 -21.77 22.31 -13.23
CA ASN A 306 -21.18 21.85 -14.49
C ASN A 306 -19.76 21.27 -14.47
#